data_AF-A0A6G7P2Q7-F1
#
_entry.id   AF-A0A6G7P2Q7-F1
#
_cell.length_a   1.000
_cell.length_b   1.000
_cell.length_c   1.000
_cell.angle_alpha   90.00
_cell.angle_beta   90.00
_cell.angle_gamma   90.00
#
_symmetry.space_group_name_H-M   'P 1'
#
loop_
_entity.id
_entity.type
_entity.pdbx_description
1 polymer ?
#
loop_
_entity_poly.entity_id
_entity_poly.type
_entity_poly.pdbx_seq_one_letter_code
_entity_poly.pdbx_strand_id
1 'polypeptide(L)'
;MAGDPLKANLWTDADVYISTNLSATLPANAGTPFGPDWDLVGLLDGDEGFPESRDEDTDDKFAWGGILVRTSRNHFKLTKSFTALEDNATTYSLLWPGSSATQIVVPRPAKVLVAFETREGDKVRRLISANYAEVSLDGDHGENEADLESMTFAATIYPTGGGVLFNRQTTPVLTGLSVTPATLALADGEIGALTATASYDDATTADVTAQATWVSSAPADAVVSAGFVTAVDPGSATITATYEGQSDTCAVTVT
;
A
#
# COMPACT_ATOMS: atom_id res chain seq x y z
N MET A 1 -26.54 21.95 -13.91
CA MET A 1 -25.41 22.28 -13.02
C MET A 1 -24.51 21.05 -13.00
N ALA A 2 -23.71 20.87 -14.04
CA ALA A 2 -22.51 20.05 -13.95
C ALA A 2 -21.66 20.60 -12.78
N GLY A 3 -21.14 19.72 -11.93
CA GLY A 3 -20.31 20.12 -10.78
C GLY A 3 -21.06 20.43 -9.48
N ASP A 4 -22.20 19.81 -9.20
CA ASP A 4 -22.69 19.71 -7.81
C ASP A 4 -21.96 18.56 -7.10
N PRO A 5 -20.96 18.83 -6.24
CA PRO A 5 -20.17 17.79 -5.58
C PRO A 5 -20.99 16.94 -4.61
N LEU A 6 -22.22 17.37 -4.26
CA LEU A 6 -23.12 16.62 -3.38
C LEU A 6 -23.79 15.43 -4.09
N LYS A 7 -23.67 15.33 -5.42
CA LYS A 7 -24.20 14.20 -6.20
C LYS A 7 -23.16 13.12 -6.51
N ALA A 8 -21.88 13.42 -6.33
CA ALA A 8 -20.81 12.45 -6.53
C ALA A 8 -20.71 11.57 -5.29
N ASN A 9 -20.95 10.27 -5.44
CA ASN A 9 -20.72 9.32 -4.36
C ASN A 9 -19.22 8.96 -4.35
N LEU A 10 -18.40 9.79 -3.70
CA LEU A 10 -16.96 9.62 -3.73
C LEU A 10 -16.52 8.42 -2.88
N TRP A 11 -15.74 7.53 -3.48
CA TRP A 11 -15.10 6.45 -2.73
C TRP A 11 -13.81 6.93 -2.06
N THR A 12 -13.93 7.59 -0.91
CA THR A 12 -12.77 8.17 -0.21
C THR A 12 -11.81 7.14 0.35
N ASP A 13 -12.25 5.89 0.52
CA ASP A 13 -11.48 4.83 1.15
C ASP A 13 -10.74 3.93 0.14
N ALA A 14 -10.72 4.28 -1.15
CA ALA A 14 -9.99 3.53 -2.15
C ALA A 14 -9.30 4.42 -3.17
N ASP A 15 -8.20 3.93 -3.73
CA ASP A 15 -7.49 4.55 -4.85
C ASP A 15 -7.12 3.46 -5.87
N VAL A 16 -6.99 3.85 -7.14
CA VAL A 16 -6.37 3.03 -8.18
C VAL A 16 -5.13 3.74 -8.70
N TYR A 17 -4.04 3.01 -8.78
CA TYR A 17 -2.79 3.48 -9.37
C TYR A 17 -2.45 2.68 -10.62
N ILE A 18 -1.91 3.35 -11.62
CA ILE A 18 -1.49 2.76 -12.89
C ILE A 18 -0.03 3.07 -13.12
N SER A 19 0.72 2.10 -13.63
CA SER A 19 2.07 2.34 -14.14
C SER A 19 2.19 1.80 -15.55
N THR A 20 2.66 2.63 -16.47
CA THR A 20 3.04 2.20 -17.83
C THR A 20 4.43 1.57 -17.86
N ASN A 21 5.25 1.78 -16.81
CA ASN A 21 6.50 1.09 -16.61
C ASN A 21 6.24 -0.29 -15.97
N LEU A 22 6.23 -1.34 -16.79
CA LEU A 22 6.03 -2.73 -16.33
C LEU A 22 7.13 -3.27 -15.39
N SER A 23 8.18 -2.49 -15.16
CA SER A 23 9.25 -2.79 -14.20
C SER A 23 9.31 -1.75 -13.08
N ALA A 24 8.24 -0.98 -12.87
CA ALA A 24 8.15 -0.01 -11.78
C ALA A 24 8.43 -0.67 -10.44
N THR A 25 9.27 -0.01 -9.64
CA THR A 25 9.64 -0.52 -8.31
C THR A 25 8.44 -0.44 -7.37
N LEU A 26 8.21 -1.51 -6.61
CA LEU A 26 7.20 -1.52 -5.57
C LEU A 26 7.80 -1.03 -4.25
N PRO A 27 7.07 -0.23 -3.46
CA PRO A 27 7.47 0.05 -2.08
C PRO A 27 7.56 -1.25 -1.27
N ALA A 28 8.20 -1.24 -0.11
CA ALA A 28 8.31 -2.47 0.71
C ALA A 28 6.94 -2.93 1.24
N ASN A 29 6.09 -1.98 1.63
CA ASN A 29 4.78 -2.23 2.22
C ASN A 29 3.81 -1.08 1.91
N ALA A 30 2.55 -1.21 2.33
CA ALA A 30 1.52 -0.22 2.00
C ALA A 30 1.63 1.07 2.85
N GLY A 31 2.47 1.08 3.90
CA GLY A 31 2.75 2.27 4.68
C GLY A 31 3.66 3.28 3.96
N THR A 32 4.30 2.86 2.86
CA THR A 32 5.11 3.75 2.02
C THR A 32 4.34 4.10 0.75
N PRO A 33 4.26 5.38 0.34
CA PRO A 33 3.65 5.78 -0.92
C PRO A 33 4.31 5.11 -2.13
N PHE A 34 3.57 5.01 -3.23
CA PHE A 34 4.17 4.59 -4.50
C PHE A 34 5.21 5.61 -5.00
N GLY A 35 6.17 5.12 -5.78
CA GLY A 35 7.17 5.95 -6.44
C GLY A 35 6.62 6.71 -7.66
N PRO A 36 7.45 7.54 -8.31
CA PRO A 36 7.03 8.43 -9.39
C PRO A 36 6.58 7.74 -10.68
N ASP A 37 6.83 6.43 -10.83
CA ASP A 37 6.37 5.64 -11.98
C ASP A 37 4.88 5.23 -11.87
N TRP A 38 4.23 5.52 -10.74
CA TRP A 38 2.84 5.18 -10.48
C TRP A 38 1.98 6.44 -10.48
N ASP A 39 1.06 6.49 -11.42
CA ASP A 39 0.11 7.58 -11.58
C ASP A 39 -1.22 7.23 -10.90
N LEU A 40 -1.75 8.17 -10.13
CA LEU A 40 -3.08 8.05 -9.54
C LEU A 40 -4.14 8.20 -10.65
N VAL A 41 -5.15 7.33 -10.63
CA VAL A 41 -6.31 7.41 -11.54
C VAL A 41 -7.19 8.62 -11.24
N GLY A 42 -7.28 9.02 -9.98
CA GLY A 42 -8.09 10.15 -9.52
C GLY A 42 -9.23 9.71 -8.61
N LEU A 43 -10.25 10.55 -8.48
CA LEU A 43 -11.45 10.26 -7.71
C LEU A 43 -12.21 9.06 -8.28
N LEU A 44 -12.71 8.20 -7.39
CA LEU A 44 -13.47 7.00 -7.73
C LEU A 44 -14.92 7.11 -7.28
N ASP A 45 -15.82 6.40 -7.97
CA ASP A 45 -17.22 6.24 -7.59
C ASP A 45 -17.40 5.13 -6.53
N GLY A 46 -18.27 5.37 -5.54
CA GLY A 46 -18.29 4.72 -4.23
C GLY A 46 -19.32 3.63 -3.98
N ASP A 47 -20.16 3.31 -4.96
CA ASP A 47 -21.25 2.33 -4.73
C ASP A 47 -20.86 0.87 -4.99
N GLU A 48 -19.88 0.59 -5.86
CA GLU A 48 -19.67 -0.79 -6.37
C GLU A 48 -18.39 -1.46 -5.91
N GLY A 49 -17.52 -0.72 -5.22
CA GLY A 49 -16.21 -1.22 -4.86
C GLY A 49 -15.36 -1.57 -6.09
N PHE A 50 -14.57 -2.65 -6.01
CA PHE A 50 -13.86 -3.20 -7.17
C PHE A 50 -14.49 -4.54 -7.59
N PRO A 51 -15.62 -4.52 -8.34
CA PRO A 51 -16.28 -5.74 -8.77
C PRO A 51 -15.31 -6.64 -9.52
N GLU A 52 -15.42 -7.95 -9.31
CA GLU A 52 -14.53 -8.93 -9.92
C GLU A 52 -15.29 -10.04 -10.64
N SER A 53 -14.77 -10.43 -11.80
CA SER A 53 -15.23 -11.59 -12.55
C SER A 53 -14.07 -12.51 -12.88
N ARG A 54 -14.32 -13.81 -12.83
CA ARG A 54 -13.35 -14.86 -13.16
C ARG A 54 -13.93 -15.72 -14.27
N ASP A 55 -13.14 -15.94 -15.30
CA ASP A 55 -13.48 -16.80 -16.41
C ASP A 55 -12.35 -17.83 -16.62
N GLU A 56 -12.70 -19.08 -16.89
CA GLU A 56 -11.74 -20.13 -17.22
C GLU A 56 -12.37 -21.21 -18.12
N ASP A 57 -11.61 -21.66 -19.11
CA ASP A 57 -12.01 -22.79 -19.95
C ASP A 57 -11.77 -24.10 -19.21
N THR A 58 -12.81 -24.92 -19.07
CA THR A 58 -12.74 -26.24 -18.42
C THR A 58 -13.01 -27.36 -19.41
N ASP A 59 -12.13 -28.37 -19.44
CA ASP A 59 -12.22 -29.53 -20.31
C ASP A 59 -12.12 -30.84 -19.50
N ASP A 60 -13.25 -31.52 -19.39
CA ASP A 60 -13.41 -32.77 -18.64
C ASP A 60 -13.17 -34.00 -19.51
N LYS A 61 -12.35 -34.93 -19.02
CA LYS A 61 -12.03 -36.21 -19.66
C LYS A 61 -12.61 -37.35 -18.85
N PHE A 62 -13.45 -38.15 -19.51
CA PHE A 62 -14.12 -39.30 -18.92
C PHE A 62 -13.50 -40.61 -19.43
N ALA A 63 -13.34 -41.57 -18.52
CA ALA A 63 -13.03 -42.95 -18.85
C ALA A 63 -14.30 -43.75 -19.17
N TRP A 64 -14.11 -45.03 -19.50
CA TRP A 64 -15.22 -45.95 -19.74
C TRP A 64 -16.16 -46.03 -18.53
N GLY A 65 -17.47 -46.05 -18.79
CA GLY A 65 -18.49 -46.01 -17.73
C GLY A 65 -18.81 -44.61 -17.20
N GLY A 66 -18.32 -43.54 -17.85
CA GLY A 66 -18.65 -42.15 -17.47
C GLY A 66 -17.92 -41.63 -16.24
N ILE A 67 -16.82 -42.29 -15.87
CA ILE A 67 -16.00 -41.88 -14.71
C ILE A 67 -15.13 -40.69 -15.13
N LEU A 68 -15.33 -39.53 -14.51
CA LEU A 68 -14.44 -38.38 -14.70
C LEU A 68 -13.03 -38.75 -14.19
N VAL A 69 -12.04 -38.69 -15.07
CA VAL A 69 -10.65 -39.05 -14.73
C VAL A 69 -9.69 -37.87 -14.73
N ARG A 70 -10.02 -36.78 -15.44
CA ARG A 70 -9.21 -35.58 -15.46
C ARG A 70 -10.05 -34.37 -15.85
N THR A 71 -9.78 -33.25 -15.21
CA THR A 71 -10.26 -31.92 -15.64
C THR A 71 -9.03 -31.08 -15.98
N SER A 72 -9.02 -30.45 -17.16
CA SER A 72 -8.01 -29.47 -17.55
C SER A 72 -8.62 -28.08 -17.50
N ARG A 73 -7.85 -27.09 -17.04
CA ARG A 73 -8.28 -25.68 -16.95
C ARG A 73 -7.31 -24.80 -17.72
N ASN A 74 -7.81 -23.94 -18.60
CA ASN A 74 -7.02 -23.08 -19.47
C ASN A 74 -7.62 -21.68 -19.53
N HIS A 75 -6.87 -20.73 -20.08
CA HIS A 75 -7.32 -19.37 -20.37
C HIS A 75 -7.96 -18.63 -19.17
N PHE A 76 -7.44 -18.85 -17.97
CA PHE A 76 -7.89 -18.13 -16.78
C PHE A 76 -7.77 -16.62 -17.00
N LYS A 77 -8.87 -15.91 -16.78
CA LYS A 77 -8.99 -14.46 -16.86
C LYS A 77 -9.62 -13.94 -15.57
N LEU A 78 -8.95 -12.99 -14.92
CA LEU A 78 -9.55 -12.19 -13.84
C LEU A 78 -9.76 -10.77 -14.37
N THR A 79 -10.96 -10.24 -14.21
CA THR A 79 -11.25 -8.83 -14.49
C THR A 79 -11.65 -8.14 -13.19
N LYS A 80 -11.09 -6.97 -12.91
CA LYS A 80 -11.56 -6.06 -11.86
C LYS A 80 -11.93 -4.73 -12.48
N SER A 81 -13.12 -4.22 -12.19
CA SER A 81 -13.56 -2.92 -12.71
C SER A 81 -13.46 -1.83 -11.64
N PHE A 82 -13.34 -0.59 -12.10
CA PHE A 82 -13.38 0.61 -11.27
C PHE A 82 -13.96 1.77 -12.09
N THR A 83 -14.61 2.72 -11.42
CA THR A 83 -15.21 3.88 -12.07
C THR A 83 -14.46 5.13 -11.64
N ALA A 84 -13.80 5.78 -12.59
CA ALA A 84 -13.11 7.05 -12.38
C ALA A 84 -14.05 8.22 -12.66
N LEU A 85 -13.96 9.27 -11.85
CA LEU A 85 -14.77 10.50 -11.95
C LEU A 85 -13.94 11.72 -12.39
N GLU A 86 -12.65 11.53 -12.65
CA GLU A 86 -11.75 12.58 -13.11
C GLU A 86 -11.32 12.39 -14.57
N ASP A 87 -11.36 13.49 -15.32
CA ASP A 87 -10.64 13.62 -16.58
C ASP A 87 -9.23 14.17 -16.30
N ASN A 88 -8.24 13.29 -16.40
CA ASN A 88 -6.84 13.62 -16.20
C ASN A 88 -5.95 12.83 -17.19
N ALA A 89 -4.64 13.08 -17.17
CA ALA A 89 -3.72 12.43 -18.10
C ALA A 89 -3.74 10.89 -17.97
N THR A 90 -3.93 10.36 -16.76
CA THR A 90 -3.99 8.92 -16.49
C THR A 90 -5.24 8.33 -17.14
N THR A 91 -6.42 8.85 -16.80
CA THR A 91 -7.70 8.33 -17.33
C THR A 91 -7.82 8.52 -18.83
N TYR A 92 -7.33 9.63 -19.37
CA TYR A 92 -7.24 9.84 -20.82
C TYR A 92 -6.35 8.79 -21.50
N SER A 93 -5.21 8.45 -20.90
CA SER A 93 -4.31 7.42 -21.46
C SER A 93 -4.90 6.01 -21.45
N LEU A 94 -5.80 5.72 -20.50
CA LEU A 94 -6.54 4.45 -20.43
C LEU A 94 -7.71 4.42 -21.42
N LEU A 95 -8.41 5.54 -21.58
CA LEU A 95 -9.55 5.68 -22.50
C LEU A 95 -9.09 5.65 -23.96
N TRP A 96 -8.01 6.35 -24.27
CA TRP A 96 -7.47 6.49 -25.62
C TRP A 96 -5.98 6.11 -25.73
N PRO A 97 -5.60 4.84 -25.47
CA PRO A 97 -4.20 4.42 -25.48
C PRO A 97 -3.51 4.72 -26.81
N GLY A 98 -2.35 5.39 -26.73
CA GLY A 98 -1.55 5.77 -27.89
C GLY A 98 -2.03 7.01 -28.65
N SER A 99 -3.11 7.64 -28.20
CA SER A 99 -3.56 8.93 -28.72
C SER A 99 -2.69 10.08 -28.20
N SER A 100 -2.69 11.20 -28.91
CA SER A 100 -2.02 12.44 -28.51
C SER A 100 -3.04 13.57 -28.40
N ALA A 101 -2.62 14.71 -27.84
CA ALA A 101 -3.44 15.91 -27.76
C ALA A 101 -3.99 16.41 -29.11
N THR A 102 -3.44 15.95 -30.24
CA THR A 102 -3.84 16.39 -31.59
C THR A 102 -4.42 15.26 -32.46
N GLN A 103 -4.34 14.01 -32.02
CA GLN A 103 -4.74 12.85 -32.82
C GLN A 103 -5.29 11.74 -31.93
N ILE A 104 -6.53 11.33 -32.19
CA ILE A 104 -7.15 10.15 -31.59
C ILE A 104 -6.90 8.96 -32.53
N VAL A 105 -6.36 7.88 -31.98
CA VAL A 105 -6.10 6.63 -32.72
C VAL A 105 -7.05 5.53 -32.26
N VAL A 106 -7.16 4.45 -33.04
CA VAL A 106 -7.93 3.27 -32.63
C VAL A 106 -7.33 2.71 -31.34
N PRO A 107 -8.09 2.70 -30.23
CA PRO A 107 -7.56 2.29 -28.94
C PRO A 107 -7.23 0.80 -28.96
N ARG A 108 -6.02 0.47 -28.50
CA ARG A 108 -5.61 -0.91 -28.20
C ARG A 108 -5.12 -0.91 -26.75
N PRO A 109 -5.71 -1.72 -25.86
CA PRO A 109 -5.30 -1.77 -24.46
C PRO A 109 -3.78 -1.94 -24.34
N ALA A 110 -3.14 -0.95 -23.72
CA ALA A 110 -1.73 -1.04 -23.41
C ALA A 110 -1.54 -1.97 -22.20
N LYS A 111 -0.40 -2.65 -22.16
CA LYS A 111 0.01 -3.39 -20.97
C LYS A 111 0.45 -2.41 -19.91
N VAL A 112 -0.16 -2.46 -18.74
CA VAL A 112 0.15 -1.63 -17.59
C VAL A 112 0.28 -2.48 -16.33
N LEU A 113 0.86 -1.93 -15.28
CA LEU A 113 0.62 -2.42 -13.93
C LEU A 113 -0.57 -1.65 -13.34
N VAL A 114 -1.39 -2.34 -12.56
CA VAL A 114 -2.51 -1.74 -11.81
C VAL A 114 -2.39 -2.11 -10.34
N ALA A 115 -2.60 -1.14 -9.46
CA ALA A 115 -2.70 -1.34 -8.04
C ALA A 115 -4.06 -0.85 -7.54
N PHE A 116 -4.78 -1.73 -6.85
CA PHE A 116 -6.00 -1.40 -6.13
C PHE A 116 -5.65 -1.19 -4.66
N GLU A 117 -5.83 0.02 -4.16
CA GLU A 117 -5.63 0.37 -2.77
C GLU A 117 -6.98 0.53 -2.07
N THR A 118 -7.11 -0.05 -0.88
CA THR A 118 -8.25 0.18 0.02
C THR A 118 -7.77 0.53 1.42
N ARG A 119 -8.54 1.35 2.12
CA ARG A 119 -8.23 1.93 3.42
C ARG A 119 -9.32 1.57 4.43
N GLU A 120 -8.90 1.25 5.66
CA GLU A 120 -9.77 1.01 6.81
C GLU A 120 -9.13 1.69 8.03
N GLY A 121 -9.47 2.95 8.27
CA GLY A 121 -8.72 3.82 9.19
C GLY A 121 -7.28 4.00 8.70
N ASP A 122 -6.30 3.78 9.58
CA ASP A 122 -4.87 3.89 9.24
C ASP A 122 -4.31 2.67 8.48
N LYS A 123 -5.13 1.64 8.26
CA LYS A 123 -4.71 0.41 7.59
C LYS A 123 -4.94 0.52 6.09
N VAL A 124 -3.87 0.41 5.34
CA VAL A 124 -3.87 0.37 3.88
C VAL A 124 -3.66 -1.07 3.42
N ARG A 125 -4.41 -1.50 2.41
CA ARG A 125 -4.24 -2.77 1.72
C ARG A 125 -4.11 -2.53 0.23
N ARG A 126 -3.13 -3.17 -0.40
CA ARG A 126 -2.92 -3.09 -1.85
C ARG A 126 -2.96 -4.46 -2.50
N LEU A 127 -3.62 -4.53 -3.65
CA LEU A 127 -3.48 -5.61 -4.62
C LEU A 127 -2.82 -5.04 -5.87
N ILE A 128 -1.56 -5.40 -6.10
CA ILE A 128 -0.74 -4.87 -7.19
C ILE A 128 -0.54 -5.98 -8.21
N SER A 129 -0.89 -5.76 -9.48
CA SER A 129 -0.75 -6.78 -10.52
C SER A 129 0.68 -7.32 -10.55
N ALA A 130 0.83 -8.64 -10.47
CA ALA A 130 2.15 -9.29 -10.40
C ALA A 130 2.85 -9.41 -11.77
N ASN A 131 2.12 -9.23 -12.87
CA ASN A 131 2.66 -9.28 -14.24
C ASN A 131 2.27 -8.02 -15.04
N TYR A 132 1.18 -8.08 -15.80
CA TYR A 132 0.59 -6.89 -16.42
C TYR A 132 -0.93 -7.05 -16.41
N ALA A 133 -1.61 -5.93 -16.57
CA ALA A 133 -3.01 -5.84 -16.85
C ALA A 133 -3.22 -5.17 -18.21
N GLU A 134 -4.34 -5.48 -18.84
CA GLU A 134 -4.87 -4.71 -19.95
C GLU A 134 -6.15 -4.03 -19.48
N VAL A 135 -6.18 -2.70 -19.56
CA VAL A 135 -7.32 -1.90 -19.13
C VAL A 135 -8.09 -1.43 -20.36
N SER A 136 -9.40 -1.64 -20.35
CA SER A 136 -10.31 -1.18 -21.40
C SER A 136 -11.48 -0.44 -20.79
N LEU A 137 -12.10 0.45 -21.56
CA LEU A 137 -13.40 1.00 -21.20
C LEU A 137 -14.44 -0.11 -21.13
N ASP A 138 -15.26 -0.08 -20.08
CA ASP A 138 -16.30 -1.06 -19.76
C ASP A 138 -17.65 -0.35 -19.65
N GLY A 139 -18.27 -0.09 -20.80
CA GLY A 139 -19.50 0.69 -20.90
C GLY A 139 -19.36 1.88 -21.86
N ASP A 140 -20.42 2.68 -21.92
CA ASP A 140 -20.42 3.91 -22.71
C ASP A 140 -19.75 5.05 -21.94
N HIS A 141 -18.90 5.82 -22.61
CA HIS A 141 -18.39 7.10 -22.13
C HIS A 141 -18.96 8.21 -23.01
N GLY A 142 -19.52 9.23 -22.39
CA GLY A 142 -20.12 10.36 -23.09
C GLY A 142 -20.13 11.63 -22.25
N GLU A 143 -19.87 12.75 -22.90
CA GLU A 143 -19.92 14.08 -22.31
C GLU A 143 -21.38 14.55 -22.25
N ASN A 144 -21.86 14.93 -21.07
CA ASN A 144 -23.19 15.52 -20.89
C ASN A 144 -23.14 16.68 -19.89
N GLU A 145 -23.79 17.80 -20.22
CA GLU A 145 -23.85 19.01 -19.38
C GLU A 145 -24.64 18.80 -18.07
N ALA A 146 -25.40 17.71 -17.95
CA ALA A 146 -26.31 17.47 -16.82
C ALA A 146 -25.69 16.66 -15.67
N ASP A 147 -24.77 15.74 -15.97
CA ASP A 147 -24.28 14.72 -15.04
C ASP A 147 -22.76 14.84 -14.83
N LEU A 148 -22.26 14.27 -13.74
CA LEU A 148 -20.82 14.16 -13.53
C LEU A 148 -20.27 13.15 -14.54
N GLU A 149 -19.18 13.50 -15.23
CA GLU A 149 -18.53 12.56 -16.14
C GLU A 149 -17.91 11.42 -15.34
N SER A 150 -18.23 10.20 -15.76
CA SER A 150 -17.65 8.98 -15.19
C SER A 150 -17.18 8.06 -16.31
N MET A 151 -16.15 7.28 -16.00
CA MET A 151 -15.58 6.29 -16.90
C MET A 151 -15.38 4.99 -16.13
N THR A 152 -16.11 3.96 -16.52
CA THR A 152 -15.91 2.63 -15.98
C THR A 152 -14.84 1.93 -16.80
N PHE A 153 -13.79 1.46 -16.12
CA PHE A 153 -12.70 0.71 -16.71
C PHE A 153 -12.72 -0.72 -16.20
N ALA A 154 -12.49 -1.68 -17.09
CA ALA A 154 -12.24 -3.08 -16.76
C ALA A 154 -10.74 -3.39 -16.91
N ALA A 155 -10.08 -3.72 -15.81
CA ALA A 155 -8.71 -4.19 -15.79
C ALA A 155 -8.67 -5.73 -15.85
N THR A 156 -8.26 -6.27 -16.99
CA THR A 156 -7.97 -7.70 -17.14
C THR A 156 -6.58 -7.99 -16.60
N ILE A 157 -6.47 -8.80 -15.55
CA ILE A 157 -5.23 -9.12 -14.85
C ILE A 157 -4.67 -10.45 -15.36
N TYR A 158 -3.44 -10.42 -15.87
CA TYR A 158 -2.76 -11.62 -16.37
C TYR A 158 -1.83 -12.22 -15.30
N PRO A 159 -1.80 -13.55 -15.14
CA PRO A 159 -0.93 -14.18 -14.18
C PRO A 159 0.54 -14.14 -14.63
N THR A 160 1.45 -14.29 -13.68
CA THR A 160 2.85 -14.65 -13.95
C THR A 160 2.93 -16.10 -14.46
N GLY A 161 4.11 -16.52 -14.94
CA GLY A 161 4.34 -17.93 -15.28
C GLY A 161 4.15 -18.91 -14.10
N GLY A 162 4.17 -18.40 -12.86
CA GLY A 162 3.87 -19.16 -11.64
C GLY A 162 2.40 -19.12 -11.21
N GLY A 163 1.51 -18.52 -12.00
CA GLY A 163 0.08 -18.41 -11.67
C GLY A 163 -0.28 -17.31 -10.67
N VAL A 164 0.63 -16.37 -10.39
CA VAL A 164 0.39 -15.28 -9.42
C VAL A 164 -0.27 -14.10 -10.13
N LEU A 165 -1.40 -13.62 -9.60
CA LEU A 165 -2.13 -12.46 -10.14
C LEU A 165 -1.73 -11.15 -9.48
N PHE A 166 -1.54 -11.16 -8.16
CA PHE A 166 -1.23 -9.95 -7.38
C PHE A 166 -0.12 -10.16 -6.36
N ASN A 167 0.72 -9.14 -6.22
CA ASN A 167 1.51 -8.89 -5.02
C ASN A 167 0.62 -8.16 -4.01
N ARG A 168 0.61 -8.63 -2.76
CA ARG A 168 -0.19 -8.05 -1.67
C ARG A 168 0.70 -7.19 -0.79
N GLN A 169 0.21 -6.01 -0.41
CA GLN A 169 0.85 -5.19 0.61
C GLN A 169 -0.17 -4.76 1.65
N THR A 170 0.29 -4.62 2.89
CA THR A 170 -0.47 -4.12 4.02
C THR A 170 0.36 -3.07 4.75
N THR A 171 -0.28 -2.15 5.48
CA THR A 171 0.43 -1.34 6.47
C THR A 171 0.98 -2.27 7.55
N PRO A 172 2.29 -2.25 7.85
CA PRO A 172 2.85 -3.07 8.92
C PRO A 172 2.26 -2.68 10.27
N VAL A 173 2.06 -3.65 11.15
CA VAL A 173 1.54 -3.43 12.50
C VAL A 173 2.67 -3.62 13.50
N LEU A 174 2.83 -2.65 14.41
CA LEU A 174 3.85 -2.71 15.45
C LEU A 174 3.58 -3.90 16.38
N THR A 175 4.59 -4.77 16.54
CA THR A 175 4.52 -5.96 17.40
C THR A 175 5.40 -5.84 18.65
N GLY A 176 6.43 -4.98 18.62
CA GLY A 176 7.29 -4.75 19.77
C GLY A 176 8.24 -3.56 19.61
N LEU A 177 8.84 -3.17 20.73
CA LEU A 177 9.88 -2.15 20.82
C LEU A 177 11.05 -2.72 21.62
N SER A 178 12.28 -2.39 21.23
CA SER A 178 13.49 -2.78 21.95
C SER A 178 14.44 -1.60 22.10
N VAL A 179 15.00 -1.40 23.30
CA VAL A 179 15.98 -0.36 23.59
C VAL A 179 17.36 -0.98 23.76
N THR A 180 18.34 -0.49 23.00
CA THR A 180 19.73 -0.96 23.05
C THR A 180 20.68 0.20 23.36
N PRO A 181 21.66 0.03 24.28
CA PRO A 181 21.84 -1.12 25.15
C PRO A 181 20.78 -1.22 26.27
N ALA A 182 20.56 -2.43 26.79
CA ALA A 182 19.63 -2.64 27.92
C ALA A 182 20.19 -2.12 29.26
N THR A 183 21.50 -1.96 29.35
CA THR A 183 22.17 -1.32 30.49
C THR A 183 23.24 -0.36 30.02
N LEU A 184 23.40 0.75 30.73
CA LEU A 184 24.36 1.79 30.40
C LEU A 184 25.05 2.26 31.69
N ALA A 185 26.38 2.27 31.68
CA ALA A 185 27.19 2.79 32.78
C ALA A 185 27.93 4.03 32.28
N LEU A 186 27.75 5.16 32.96
CA LEU A 186 28.29 6.46 32.59
C LEU A 186 29.03 7.08 33.78
N ALA A 187 30.14 7.75 33.53
CA ALA A 187 30.73 8.64 34.52
C ALA A 187 29.92 9.94 34.63
N ASP A 188 30.05 10.64 35.76
CA ASP A 188 29.50 11.99 35.90
C ASP A 188 29.84 12.90 34.70
N GLY A 189 28.82 13.56 34.14
CA GLY A 189 28.93 14.42 32.96
C GLY A 189 29.10 13.70 31.61
N GLU A 190 29.16 12.37 31.57
CA GLU A 190 29.25 11.60 30.31
C GLU A 190 27.89 11.52 29.60
N ILE A 191 27.93 11.41 28.27
CA ILE A 191 26.75 11.22 27.43
C ILE A 191 26.82 9.85 26.76
N GLY A 192 25.79 9.03 26.96
CA GLY A 192 25.57 7.79 26.23
C GLY A 192 24.43 7.90 25.23
N ALA A 193 24.41 7.00 24.25
CA ALA A 193 23.35 6.92 23.25
C ALA A 193 22.57 5.61 23.42
N LEU A 194 21.26 5.71 23.28
CA LEU A 194 20.33 4.59 23.20
C LEU A 194 19.69 4.58 21.82
N THR A 195 19.39 3.39 21.33
CA THR A 195 18.66 3.15 20.09
C THR A 195 17.35 2.43 20.42
N ALA A 196 16.22 2.99 20.00
CA ALA A 196 14.93 2.32 20.06
C ALA A 196 14.61 1.70 18.70
N THR A 197 14.51 0.38 18.64
CA THR A 197 14.18 -0.38 17.42
C THR A 197 12.77 -0.96 17.53
N ALA A 198 11.88 -0.54 16.64
CA ALA A 198 10.54 -1.08 16.47
C ALA A 198 10.57 -2.35 15.61
N SER A 199 9.71 -3.32 15.94
CA SER A 199 9.53 -4.57 15.21
C SER A 199 8.09 -4.71 14.73
N TYR A 200 7.88 -5.11 13.48
CA TYR A 200 6.58 -5.19 12.84
C TYR A 200 6.18 -6.64 12.48
N ASP A 201 4.89 -6.86 12.21
CA ASP A 201 4.32 -8.16 11.86
C ASP A 201 4.76 -8.71 10.50
N ASP A 202 5.26 -7.85 9.62
CA ASP A 202 5.91 -8.20 8.35
C ASP A 202 7.39 -8.59 8.52
N ALA A 203 7.85 -8.75 9.76
CA ALA A 203 9.22 -9.05 10.16
C ALA A 203 10.26 -7.96 9.82
N THR A 204 9.82 -6.76 9.43
CA THR A 204 10.70 -5.61 9.29
C THR A 204 10.97 -4.96 10.65
N THR A 205 12.06 -4.19 10.72
CA THR A 205 12.38 -3.34 11.86
C THR A 205 12.68 -1.93 11.41
N ALA A 206 12.45 -0.95 12.29
CA ALA A 206 12.77 0.45 12.05
C ALA A 206 13.44 1.07 13.28
N ASP A 207 14.44 1.93 13.06
CA ASP A 207 14.96 2.80 14.11
C ASP A 207 13.94 3.91 14.35
N VAL A 208 13.36 3.90 15.55
CA VAL A 208 12.34 4.86 16.00
C VAL A 208 12.87 5.75 17.12
N THR A 209 14.19 5.85 17.29
CA THR A 209 14.84 6.60 18.40
C THR A 209 14.36 8.05 18.47
N ALA A 210 14.22 8.70 17.32
CA ALA A 210 13.79 10.10 17.24
C ALA A 210 12.26 10.28 17.42
N GLN A 211 11.47 9.23 17.14
CA GLN A 211 10.01 9.25 17.23
C GLN A 211 9.51 8.76 18.60
N ALA A 212 10.32 7.98 19.31
CA ALA A 212 10.00 7.48 20.63
C ALA A 212 9.96 8.61 21.66
N THR A 213 9.01 8.52 22.58
CA THR A 213 8.98 9.36 23.78
C THR A 213 9.89 8.75 24.82
N TRP A 214 10.85 9.53 25.32
CA TRP A 214 11.84 9.08 26.30
C TRP A 214 11.58 9.71 27.67
N VAL A 215 11.61 8.89 28.73
CA VAL A 215 11.39 9.34 30.12
C VAL A 215 12.45 8.74 31.03
N SER A 216 13.00 9.55 31.94
CA SER A 216 13.87 9.08 33.02
C SER A 216 13.08 8.95 34.32
N SER A 217 13.28 7.85 35.05
CA SER A 217 12.72 7.67 36.39
C SER A 217 13.39 8.57 37.44
N ALA A 218 14.62 9.01 37.21
CA ALA A 218 15.40 9.85 38.10
C ALA A 218 16.16 10.93 37.30
N PRO A 219 15.48 12.01 36.85
CA PRO A 219 16.11 13.08 36.09
C PRO A 219 17.21 13.85 36.81
N ALA A 220 17.28 13.73 38.15
CA ALA A 220 18.38 14.29 38.94
C ALA A 220 19.70 13.52 38.73
N ASP A 221 19.62 12.22 38.41
CA ASP A 221 20.79 11.36 38.24
C ASP A 221 21.15 11.23 36.75
N ALA A 222 20.14 11.07 35.89
CA ALA A 222 20.31 10.98 34.44
C ALA A 222 19.12 11.56 33.66
N VAL A 223 19.40 12.42 32.68
CA VAL A 223 18.40 13.03 31.80
C VAL A 223 18.49 12.38 30.42
N VAL A 224 17.34 12.17 29.75
CA VAL A 224 17.29 11.65 28.39
C VAL A 224 16.61 12.62 27.44
N SER A 225 17.16 12.79 26.23
CA SER A 225 16.54 13.54 25.14
C SER A 225 16.85 12.90 23.80
N ALA A 226 15.83 12.54 23.03
CA ALA A 226 15.96 11.92 21.71
C ALA A 226 16.95 10.72 21.69
N GLY A 227 16.91 9.87 22.71
CA GLY A 227 17.80 8.71 22.86
C GLY A 227 19.20 9.02 23.43
N PHE A 228 19.56 10.28 23.66
CA PHE A 228 20.82 10.64 24.32
C PHE A 228 20.61 10.78 25.82
N VAL A 229 21.38 10.04 26.61
CA VAL A 229 21.37 10.06 28.06
C VAL A 229 22.56 10.87 28.56
N THR A 230 22.30 11.93 29.32
CA THR A 230 23.33 12.72 30.01
C THR A 230 23.34 12.34 31.49
N ALA A 231 24.49 11.90 31.98
CA ALA A 231 24.73 11.70 33.41
C ALA A 231 24.84 13.04 34.13
N VAL A 232 24.11 13.19 35.25
CA VAL A 232 24.02 14.44 36.02
C VAL A 232 24.60 14.32 37.41
N ASP A 233 24.28 13.26 38.14
CA ASP A 233 24.80 12.98 39.48
C ASP A 233 24.92 11.46 39.70
N PRO A 234 25.88 10.98 40.54
CA PRO A 234 26.01 9.56 40.84
C PRO A 234 24.73 8.95 41.44
N GLY A 235 24.25 7.86 40.83
CA GLY A 235 22.95 7.31 41.14
C GLY A 235 22.51 6.23 40.14
N SER A 236 21.21 5.92 40.15
CA SER A 236 20.63 4.95 39.22
C SER A 236 19.30 5.44 38.67
N ALA A 237 19.14 5.32 37.35
CA ALA A 237 17.94 5.72 36.64
C ALA A 237 17.49 4.62 35.68
N THR A 238 16.19 4.48 35.50
CA THR A 238 15.62 3.69 34.41
C THR A 238 15.13 4.65 33.35
N ILE A 239 15.65 4.48 32.13
CA ILE A 239 15.21 5.22 30.96
C ILE A 239 14.18 4.37 30.22
N THR A 240 12.97 4.89 30.03
CA THR A 240 11.89 4.22 29.29
C THR A 240 11.70 4.89 27.94
N ALA A 241 11.71 4.10 26.86
CA ALA A 241 11.24 4.52 25.55
C ALA A 241 9.82 4.03 25.33
N THR A 242 8.96 4.88 24.77
CA THR A 242 7.59 4.51 24.37
C THR A 242 7.34 4.93 22.92
N TYR A 243 6.84 4.01 22.10
CA TYR A 243 6.49 4.24 20.69
C TYR A 243 5.21 3.47 20.34
N GLU A 244 4.18 4.18 19.84
CA GLU A 244 2.85 3.65 19.48
C GLU A 244 2.24 2.67 20.50
N GLY A 245 2.39 2.98 21.80
CA GLY A 245 1.87 2.17 22.90
C GLY A 245 2.74 1.01 23.35
N GLN A 246 3.82 0.67 22.63
CA GLN A 246 4.85 -0.26 23.09
C GLN A 246 5.92 0.48 23.89
N SER A 247 6.52 -0.18 24.88
CA SER A 247 7.59 0.39 25.68
C SER A 247 8.69 -0.62 25.98
N ASP A 248 9.91 -0.14 26.10
CA ASP A 248 11.04 -0.90 26.61
C ASP A 248 11.99 0.03 27.40
N THR A 249 12.92 -0.53 28.17
CA THR A 249 13.70 0.21 29.16
C THR A 249 15.19 -0.08 29.10
N CYS A 250 15.99 0.91 29.50
CA CYS A 250 17.43 0.80 29.76
C CYS A 250 17.72 1.15 31.22
N ALA A 251 18.51 0.34 31.92
CA ALA A 251 19.00 0.67 33.26
C ALA A 251 20.32 1.44 33.18
N VAL A 252 20.33 2.65 33.72
CA VAL A 252 21.49 3.56 33.75
C VAL A 252 22.08 3.60 35.15
N THR A 253 23.40 3.44 35.24
CA THR A 253 24.18 3.65 36.47
C THR A 253 25.18 4.78 36.25
N VAL A 254 25.15 5.78 37.13
CA VAL A 254 26.10 6.90 37.10
C VAL A 254 27.10 6.73 38.25
N THR A 255 28.40 6.76 37.92
CA THR A 255 29.51 6.56 38.87
C THR A 255 30.32 7.81 39.12
#